data_AF-A0A7C6IEW9-F1
#
_entry.id   AF-A0A7C6IEW9-F1
#
_cell.length_a   1.000
_cell.length_b   1.000
_cell.length_c   1.000
_cell.angle_alpha   90.00
_cell.angle_beta   90.00
_cell.angle_gamma   90.00
#
_symmetry.space_group_name_H-M   'P 1'
#
loop_
_entity.id
_entity.type
_entity.pdbx_description
1 polymer ?
#
loop_
_entity_poly.entity_id
_entity_poly.type
_entity_poly.pdbx_seq_one_letter_code
_entity_poly.pdbx_strand_id
1 'polypeptide(L)'
;MTEVDSGGRTVTASAPSCDGRGILILESVVEEPGVDTADAIAAALERYPGSAFTTPGHCPSLRASLDGADVYPVYVDHGGDTSALCADKAARGGNARVLSDRNEYVDPC
;
A
#
# COMPACT_ATOMS: atom_id res chain seq x y z
N MET A 1 12.07 5.94 1.40
CA MET A 1 11.42 6.75 2.46
C MET A 1 10.73 5.85 3.48
N THR A 2 10.83 6.14 4.77
CA THR A 2 10.23 5.31 5.85
C THR A 2 9.35 6.09 6.82
N GLU A 3 9.30 7.42 6.71
CA GLU A 3 8.51 8.31 7.57
C GLU A 3 7.98 9.47 6.73
N VAL A 4 6.77 9.92 7.03
CA VAL A 4 6.12 11.10 6.42
C VAL A 4 5.41 11.91 7.51
N ASP A 5 5.25 13.21 7.32
CA ASP A 5 4.35 14.02 8.17
C ASP A 5 2.97 14.08 7.51
N SER A 6 1.93 13.66 8.23
CA SER A 6 0.54 13.69 7.78
C SER A 6 -0.30 14.36 8.85
N GLY A 7 -0.92 15.49 8.52
CA GLY A 7 -1.70 16.29 9.46
C GLY A 7 -0.95 16.72 10.73
N GLY A 8 0.36 16.99 10.65
CA GLY A 8 1.20 17.37 11.80
C GLY A 8 1.57 16.20 12.72
N ARG A 9 1.46 14.96 12.22
CA ARG A 9 1.88 13.74 12.90
C ARG A 9 2.86 12.98 12.02
N THR A 10 3.98 12.57 12.60
CA THR A 10 4.88 11.61 11.95
C THR A 10 4.21 10.24 11.84
N VAL A 11 4.08 9.75 10.61
CA VAL A 11 3.62 8.40 10.28
C VAL A 11 4.79 7.60 9.74
N THR A 12 5.11 6.48 10.39
CA THR A 12 6.14 5.56 9.95
C THR A 12 5.57 4.50 9.01
N ALA A 13 6.34 4.08 8.02
CA ALA A 13 6.00 2.99 7.12
C ALA A 13 5.70 1.73 7.93
N SER A 14 4.53 1.14 7.68
CA SER A 14 4.13 -0.13 8.26
C SER A 14 4.88 -1.28 7.60
N ALA A 15 5.16 -2.33 8.38
CA ALA A 15 5.89 -3.50 7.93
C ALA A 15 5.07 -4.79 8.16
N PRO A 16 3.98 -5.01 7.40
CA PRO A 16 3.12 -6.19 7.58
C PRO A 16 3.87 -7.47 7.22
N SER A 17 3.52 -8.59 7.86
CA SER A 17 4.09 -9.90 7.52
C SER A 17 3.71 -10.33 6.09
N CYS A 18 4.67 -10.94 5.38
CA CYS A 18 4.45 -11.55 4.06
C CYS A 18 3.98 -13.01 4.21
N ASP A 19 2.90 -13.23 4.96
CA ASP A 19 2.41 -14.53 5.42
C ASP A 19 1.16 -15.04 4.68
N GLY A 20 0.78 -14.37 3.59
CA GLY A 20 -0.42 -14.66 2.82
C GLY A 20 -1.64 -13.83 3.22
N ARG A 21 -1.49 -12.86 4.14
CA ARG A 21 -2.55 -11.90 4.44
C ARG A 21 -2.93 -11.04 3.22
N GLY A 22 -4.20 -10.64 3.15
CA GLY A 22 -4.76 -9.78 2.12
C GLY A 22 -4.74 -8.30 2.50
N ILE A 23 -4.33 -7.45 1.56
CA ILE A 23 -4.44 -6.00 1.65
C ILE A 23 -5.22 -5.43 0.48
N LEU A 24 -5.88 -4.29 0.67
CA LEU A 24 -6.44 -3.47 -0.40
C LEU A 24 -5.53 -2.28 -0.64
N ILE A 25 -4.83 -2.25 -1.77
CA ILE A 25 -4.05 -1.08 -2.20
C ILE A 25 -5.03 -0.07 -2.79
N LEU A 26 -5.17 1.07 -2.11
CA LEU A 26 -6.06 2.16 -2.48
C LEU A 26 -5.37 3.15 -3.42
N GLU A 27 -4.08 3.40 -3.20
CA GLU A 27 -3.27 4.30 -4.01
C GLU A 27 -1.82 3.81 -4.07
N SER A 28 -1.18 3.94 -5.23
CA SER A 28 0.23 3.62 -5.44
C SER A 28 0.97 4.91 -5.76
N VAL A 29 1.69 5.46 -4.78
CA VAL A 29 2.47 6.69 -4.99
C VAL A 29 3.78 6.32 -5.66
N VAL A 30 4.05 6.90 -6.82
CA VAL A 30 5.28 6.67 -7.59
C VAL A 30 6.23 7.83 -7.33
N GLU A 31 7.48 7.53 -7.00
CA GLU A 31 8.50 8.54 -6.77
C GLU A 31 8.99 9.12 -8.11
N GLU A 32 8.45 10.28 -8.49
CA GLU A 32 8.77 10.96 -9.74
C GLU A 32 9.64 12.22 -9.53
N PRO A 33 10.55 12.55 -10.47
CA PRO A 33 11.34 13.77 -10.38
C PRO A 33 10.47 15.03 -10.29
N GLY A 34 10.69 15.85 -9.27
CA GLY A 34 9.97 17.10 -9.06
C GLY A 34 8.61 16.96 -8.35
N VAL A 35 8.25 15.74 -7.94
CA VAL A 35 7.10 15.48 -7.06
C VAL A 35 7.60 15.26 -5.64
N ASP A 36 6.97 15.91 -4.66
CA ASP A 36 7.20 15.58 -3.26
C ASP A 36 6.42 14.30 -2.92
N THR A 37 7.15 13.18 -2.94
CA THR A 37 6.59 11.86 -2.66
C THR A 37 6.08 11.75 -1.22
N ALA A 38 6.69 12.46 -0.26
CA ALA A 38 6.25 12.43 1.13
C ALA A 38 4.88 13.10 1.28
N ASP A 39 4.72 14.28 0.68
CA ASP A 39 3.45 15.01 0.68
C ASP A 39 2.36 14.23 -0.06
N ALA A 40 2.69 13.55 -1.16
CA ALA A 40 1.75 12.69 -1.89
C ALA A 40 1.26 11.50 -1.04
N ILE A 41 2.17 10.83 -0.32
CA ILE A 41 1.80 9.77 0.64
C ILE A 41 0.96 10.36 1.77
N ALA A 42 1.34 11.49 2.34
CA ALA A 42 0.61 12.15 3.41
C ALA A 42 -0.82 12.51 3.00
N ALA A 43 -1.00 13.09 1.80
CA ALA A 43 -2.31 13.41 1.25
C ALA A 43 -3.16 12.15 1.00
N ALA A 44 -2.55 11.04 0.57
CA ALA A 44 -3.25 9.77 0.40
C ALA A 44 -3.70 9.18 1.76
N LEU A 45 -2.86 9.26 2.80
CA LEU A 45 -3.21 8.82 4.15
C LEU A 45 -4.37 9.65 4.74
N GLU A 46 -4.40 10.96 4.50
CA GLU A 46 -5.51 11.82 4.90
C GLU A 46 -6.80 11.51 4.13
N ARG A 47 -6.70 11.21 2.83
CA ARG A 47 -7.84 10.83 1.97
C ARG A 47 -8.45 9.49 2.38
N TYR A 48 -7.64 8.55 2.86
CA TYR A 48 -8.08 7.21 3.26
C TYR A 48 -7.81 6.95 4.75
N PRO A 49 -8.69 7.44 5.65
CA PRO A 49 -8.57 7.17 7.08
C PRO A 49 -8.52 5.67 7.39
N GLY A 50 -7.59 5.27 8.26
CA GLY A 50 -7.35 3.87 8.61
C GLY A 50 -6.47 3.10 7.63
N SER A 51 -5.99 3.75 6.57
CA SER A 51 -4.93 3.20 5.72
C SER A 51 -3.54 3.36 6.36
N ALA A 52 -2.61 2.57 5.88
CA ALA A 52 -1.19 2.68 6.15
C ALA A 52 -0.41 2.72 4.84
N PHE A 53 0.85 3.11 4.89
CA PHE A 53 1.77 2.95 3.76
C PHE A 53 2.91 2.01 4.14
N THR A 54 3.56 1.41 3.14
CA THR A 54 4.78 0.59 3.34
C THR A 54 5.84 1.01 2.34
N THR A 55 7.07 0.53 2.54
CA THR A 55 8.18 0.76 1.62
C THR A 55 8.03 -0.03 0.32
N PRO A 56 8.69 0.41 -0.77
CA PRO A 56 8.70 -0.29 -2.03
C PRO A 56 9.22 -1.72 -1.86
N GLY A 57 8.53 -2.69 -2.46
CA GLY A 57 8.95 -4.09 -2.47
C GLY A 57 9.03 -4.75 -1.09
N HIS A 58 8.31 -4.22 -0.08
CA HIS A 58 8.30 -4.75 1.28
C HIS A 58 8.03 -6.27 1.34
N CYS A 59 7.13 -6.74 0.48
CA CYS A 59 7.00 -8.17 0.16
C CYS A 59 7.32 -8.38 -1.34
N PRO A 60 7.88 -9.53 -1.74
CA PRO A 60 8.11 -9.87 -3.15
C PRO A 60 6.86 -9.80 -4.04
N SER A 61 5.69 -10.03 -3.46
CA SER A 61 4.37 -9.91 -4.09
C SER A 61 3.88 -8.46 -4.28
N LEU A 62 4.62 -7.48 -3.75
CA LEU A 62 4.40 -6.06 -3.97
C LEU A 62 5.35 -5.53 -5.03
N ARG A 63 4.80 -4.66 -5.88
CA ARG A 63 5.59 -3.99 -6.91
C ARG A 63 6.58 -3.04 -6.22
N ALA A 64 7.86 -3.27 -6.41
CA ALA A 64 8.90 -2.38 -5.90
C ALA A 64 9.05 -1.12 -6.76
N SER A 65 8.95 -1.24 -8.09
CA SER A 65 9.14 -0.11 -8.98
C SER A 65 8.27 -0.15 -10.24
N LEU A 66 7.99 1.02 -10.81
CA LEU A 66 7.32 1.22 -12.09
C LEU A 66 8.22 2.09 -12.96
N ASP A 67 8.64 1.59 -14.12
CA ASP A 67 9.53 2.30 -15.06
C ASP A 67 10.83 2.85 -14.42
N GLY A 68 11.33 2.16 -13.38
CA GLY A 68 12.54 2.53 -12.64
C GLY A 68 12.31 3.48 -11.46
N ALA A 69 11.07 3.96 -11.24
CA ALA A 69 10.67 4.76 -10.09
C ALA A 69 10.12 3.88 -8.97
N ASP A 70 10.45 4.22 -7.72
CA ASP A 70 9.98 3.50 -6.53
C ASP A 70 8.47 3.66 -6.34
N VAL A 71 7.81 2.58 -5.90
CA VAL A 71 6.35 2.56 -5.66
C VAL A 71 6.05 2.36 -4.19
N TYR A 72 5.38 3.32 -3.58
CA TYR A 72 4.91 3.32 -2.19
C TYR A 72 3.41 3.04 -2.15
N PRO A 73 2.98 1.83 -1.78
CA PRO A 73 1.56 1.52 -1.70
C PRO A 73 0.95 2.06 -0.41
N VAL A 74 -0.21 2.71 -0.54
CA VAL A 74 -1.12 3.10 0.53
C VAL A 74 -2.28 2.11 0.54
N TYR A 75 -2.51 1.44 1.66
CA TYR A 75 -3.36 0.26 1.74
C TYR A 75 -4.14 0.13 3.05
N VAL A 76 -5.19 -0.69 3.02
CA VAL A 76 -5.88 -1.20 4.21
C VAL A 76 -5.57 -2.69 4.35
N ASP A 77 -5.23 -3.11 5.56
CA ASP A 77 -4.90 -4.50 5.88
C ASP A 77 -6.13 -5.25 6.36
N HIS A 78 -6.52 -6.31 5.65
CA HIS A 78 -7.66 -7.17 5.98
C HIS A 78 -7.25 -8.49 6.62
N GLY A 79 -5.95 -8.72 6.84
CA GLY A 79 -5.46 -9.96 7.45
C GLY A 79 -5.87 -11.19 6.62
N GLY A 80 -6.42 -12.21 7.28
CA GLY A 80 -6.94 -13.41 6.61
C GLY A 80 -8.38 -13.30 6.11
N ASP A 81 -9.05 -12.15 6.27
CA ASP A 81 -10.46 -11.99 5.89
C ASP A 81 -10.61 -11.58 4.42
N THR A 82 -10.46 -12.56 3.53
CA THR A 82 -10.62 -12.36 2.09
C THR A 82 -12.02 -11.86 1.71
N SER A 83 -13.06 -12.27 2.45
CA SER A 83 -14.43 -11.82 2.16
C SER A 83 -14.60 -10.33 2.47
N ALA A 84 -14.07 -9.85 3.59
CA ALA A 84 -14.03 -8.42 3.90
C ALA A 84 -13.22 -7.64 2.86
N LEU A 85 -12.05 -8.15 2.48
CA LEU A 85 -11.21 -7.55 1.44
C LEU A 85 -11.95 -7.38 0.11
N CYS A 86 -12.65 -8.43 -0.36
CA CYS A 86 -13.35 -8.37 -1.64
C CYS A 86 -14.59 -7.49 -1.60
N ALA A 87 -15.33 -7.50 -0.49
CA ALA A 87 -16.44 -6.57 -0.29
C ALA A 87 -15.95 -5.12 -0.30
N ASP A 88 -14.79 -4.88 0.31
CA ASP A 88 -14.18 -3.57 0.39
C ASP A 88 -13.69 -3.06 -0.98
N LYS A 89 -12.99 -3.92 -1.74
CA LYS A 89 -12.60 -3.64 -3.13
C LYS A 89 -13.81 -3.35 -4.00
N ALA A 90 -14.91 -4.10 -3.84
CA ALA A 90 -16.14 -3.85 -4.60
C ALA A 90 -16.79 -2.51 -4.26
N ALA A 91 -16.66 -2.05 -3.01
CA ALA A 91 -17.23 -0.78 -2.56
C ALA A 91 -16.38 0.44 -2.93
N ARG A 92 -15.05 0.34 -2.80
CA ARG A 92 -14.11 1.47 -2.94
C ARG A 92 -13.28 1.45 -4.23
N GLY A 93 -13.22 0.32 -4.92
CA GLY A 93 -12.24 0.07 -5.98
C GLY A 93 -10.87 -0.30 -5.42
N GLY A 94 -9.81 -0.02 -6.19
CA GLY A 94 -8.43 -0.33 -5.83
C GLY A 94 -7.99 -1.73 -6.27
N ASN A 95 -6.82 -2.15 -5.78
CA ASN A 95 -6.20 -3.42 -6.14
C ASN A 95 -6.01 -4.29 -4.89
N ALA A 96 -6.73 -5.40 -4.81
CA ALA A 96 -6.52 -6.36 -3.75
C ALA A 96 -5.25 -7.18 -4.04
N ARG A 97 -4.50 -7.47 -2.99
CA ARG A 97 -3.21 -8.16 -3.09
C ARG A 97 -3.01 -9.09 -1.91
N VAL A 98 -2.52 -10.30 -2.19
CA VAL A 98 -1.98 -11.20 -1.17
C VAL A 98 -0.52 -10.86 -0.91
N LEU A 99 -0.14 -10.62 0.34
CA LEU A 99 1.24 -10.41 0.76
C LEU A 99 1.93 -11.77 0.98
N SER A 100 2.58 -12.30 -0.06
CA SER A 100 3.43 -13.49 0.02
C SER A 100 4.91 -13.19 -0.17
N ASP A 101 5.75 -14.16 0.22
CA ASP A 101 7.20 -14.20 0.02
C ASP A 101 7.60 -14.60 -1.41
N ARG A 102 6.63 -14.75 -2.31
CA ARG A 102 6.83 -15.09 -3.72
C ARG A 102 6.60 -13.86 -4.58
N ASN A 103 7.33 -13.77 -5.69
CA ASN A 103 7.12 -12.72 -6.70
C ASN A 103 5.88 -13.04 -7.55
N GLU A 104 4.71 -13.04 -6.91
CA GLU A 104 3.41 -13.31 -7.51
C GLU A 104 2.43 -12.17 -7.20
N TYR A 105 1.76 -11.70 -8.24
CA TYR A 105 0.81 -10.60 -8.15
C TYR A 105 -0.61 -11.17 -8.15
N VAL A 106 -0.99 -11.82 -7.05
CA VAL A 106 -2.30 -12.46 -6.91
C VAL A 106 -3.34 -11.46 -6.40
N ASP A 107 -4.44 -11.33 -7.13
CA ASP A 107 -5.65 -10.66 -6.66
C ASP A 107 -6.62 -11.74 -6.15
N PRO A 108 -6.97 -11.74 -4.85
CA PRO A 108 -7.85 -12.76 -4.28
C PRO A 108 -9.35 -12.50 -4.54
N CYS A 109 -9.66 -11.43 -5.29
CA CYS A 109 -10.99 -10.95 -5.64
C CYS A 109 -11.07 -10.76 -7.17
#